data_AF-A0A2M9T891-F1
#
_entry.id   AF-A0A2M9T891-F1
#
_cell.length_a   1.000
_cell.length_b   1.000
_cell.length_c   1.000
_cell.angle_alpha   90.00
_cell.angle_beta   90.00
_cell.angle_gamma   90.00
#
_symmetry.space_group_name_H-M   'P 1'
#
loop_
_entity.id
_entity.type
_entity.pdbx_description
1 polymer ?
#
loop_
_entity_poly.entity_id
_entity_poly.type
_entity_poly.pdbx_seq_one_letter_code
_entity_poly.pdbx_strand_id
1 'polypeptide(L)'
;AMGFWAALSKVYPETEHQRCWVHKTANVLNKLPKSVQPKVKADLHEIWMAETRDEAHKAFDRTVKRFEAKYPRAMECLAKDREELLAFYDYPA
;
A
#
# COMPACT_ATOMS: atom_id res chain seq x y z
N ALA A 1 -4.18 -13.93 1.32
CA ALA A 1 -4.06 -15.11 2.18
C ALA A 1 -5.33 -15.19 3.02
N MET A 2 -6.31 -16.00 2.64
CA MET A 2 -7.63 -16.00 3.33
C MET A 2 -7.55 -16.58 4.76
N GLY A 3 -6.51 -17.36 5.10
CA GLY A 3 -6.38 -17.96 6.44
C GLY A 3 -5.34 -17.32 7.37
N PHE A 4 -4.37 -16.57 6.86
CA PHE A 4 -3.24 -16.09 7.67
C PHE A 4 -3.69 -15.09 8.74
N TRP A 5 -4.42 -14.04 8.35
CA TRP A 5 -4.91 -13.03 9.30
C TRP A 5 -5.89 -13.63 10.30
N ALA A 6 -6.80 -14.51 9.85
CA ALA A 6 -7.72 -15.20 10.75
C ALA A 6 -7.00 -16.06 11.80
N ALA A 7 -5.91 -16.74 11.41
CA ALA A 7 -5.08 -17.49 12.35
C ALA A 7 -4.32 -16.56 13.30
N LEU A 8 -3.75 -15.46 12.79
CA LEU A 8 -3.03 -14.48 13.59
C LEU A 8 -3.96 -13.86 14.65
N SER A 9 -5.11 -13.32 14.27
CA SER A 9 -6.06 -12.72 15.20
C SER A 9 -6.62 -13.73 16.21
N LYS A 10 -6.66 -15.02 15.87
CA LYS A 10 -7.07 -16.09 16.81
C LYS A 10 -6.01 -16.38 17.87
N VAL A 11 -4.73 -16.38 17.50
CA VAL A 11 -3.63 -16.77 18.41
C VAL A 11 -3.03 -15.56 19.12
N TYR A 12 -3.02 -14.40 18.47
CA TYR A 12 -2.43 -13.14 18.93
C TYR A 12 -3.39 -11.96 18.67
N PRO A 13 -4.47 -11.84 19.47
CA PRO A 13 -5.53 -10.85 19.21
C PRO A 13 -5.05 -9.39 19.33
N GLU A 14 -3.96 -9.14 20.05
CA GLU A 14 -3.37 -7.81 20.24
C GLU A 14 -2.38 -7.42 19.12
N THR A 15 -2.12 -8.31 18.14
CA THR A 15 -1.19 -8.00 17.05
C THR A 15 -1.85 -7.10 16.01
N GLU A 16 -1.29 -5.89 15.86
CA GLU A 16 -1.61 -4.94 14.81
C GLU A 16 -1.23 -5.49 13.41
N HIS A 17 -2.05 -5.20 12.41
CA HIS A 17 -1.89 -5.73 11.06
C HIS A 17 -1.11 -4.76 10.16
N GLN A 18 0.17 -5.02 9.92
CA GLN A 18 0.97 -4.29 8.92
C GLN A 18 1.23 -5.15 7.67
N ARG A 19 1.06 -4.55 6.49
CA ARG A 19 1.47 -5.13 5.21
C ARG A 19 2.80 -4.59 4.73
N CYS A 20 3.61 -5.48 4.18
CA CYS A 20 4.91 -5.12 3.64
C CYS A 20 4.79 -4.36 2.31
N TRP A 21 5.38 -3.16 2.26
CA TRP A 21 5.45 -2.32 1.06
C TRP A 21 6.22 -2.96 -0.10
N VAL A 22 7.22 -3.80 0.17
CA VAL A 22 7.96 -4.54 -0.88
C VAL A 22 7.00 -5.47 -1.64
N HIS A 23 6.26 -6.31 -0.91
CA HIS A 23 5.29 -7.22 -1.52
C HIS A 23 4.12 -6.49 -2.18
N LYS A 24 3.62 -5.41 -1.56
CA LYS A 24 2.57 -4.60 -2.17
C LYS A 24 3.02 -3.96 -3.47
N THR A 25 4.22 -3.38 -3.50
CA THR A 25 4.79 -2.77 -4.70
C THR A 25 4.85 -3.79 -5.83
N ALA A 26 5.39 -4.98 -5.58
CA ALA A 26 5.41 -6.05 -6.58
C ALA A 26 4.01 -6.41 -7.09
N ASN A 27 3.02 -6.54 -6.19
CA ASN A 27 1.64 -6.85 -6.56
C ASN A 27 0.97 -5.76 -7.42
N VAL A 28 1.24 -4.48 -7.14
CA VAL A 28 0.74 -3.35 -7.95
C VAL A 28 1.43 -3.33 -9.31
N LEU A 29 2.76 -3.47 -9.36
CA LEU A 29 3.53 -3.46 -10.61
C LEU A 29 3.16 -4.62 -11.55
N ASN A 30 2.80 -5.78 -11.01
CA ASN A 30 2.30 -6.92 -11.78
C ASN A 30 0.98 -6.65 -12.52
N LYS A 31 0.28 -5.55 -12.20
CA LYS A 31 -0.97 -5.13 -12.86
C LYS A 31 -0.75 -4.00 -13.85
N LEU A 32 0.50 -3.66 -14.16
CA LEU A 32 0.88 -2.52 -14.99
C LEU A 32 1.77 -2.92 -16.16
N PRO A 33 1.62 -2.27 -17.34
CA PRO A 33 2.59 -2.38 -18.42
C PRO A 33 4.00 -1.97 -17.96
N LYS A 34 5.04 -2.67 -18.42
CA LYS A 34 6.44 -2.40 -18.02
C LYS A 34 6.86 -0.93 -18.22
N SER A 35 6.33 -0.26 -19.24
CA SER A 35 6.64 1.14 -19.56
C SER A 35 6.21 2.14 -18.49
N VAL A 36 5.17 1.85 -17.70
CA VAL A 36 4.68 2.77 -16.65
C VAL A 36 5.17 2.38 -15.25
N GLN A 37 5.72 1.18 -15.08
CA GLN A 37 6.17 0.67 -13.79
C GLN A 37 7.20 1.58 -13.07
N PRO A 38 8.23 2.15 -13.72
CA PRO A 38 9.17 3.03 -13.03
C PRO A 38 8.48 4.24 -12.39
N LYS A 39 7.50 4.82 -13.10
CA LYS A 39 6.75 5.99 -12.65
C LYS A 39 5.83 5.66 -11.49
N VAL A 40 5.10 4.55 -11.56
CA VAL A 40 4.24 4.12 -10.45
C VAL A 40 5.07 3.72 -9.24
N LYS A 41 6.21 3.04 -9.44
CA LYS A 41 7.11 2.65 -8.35
C LYS A 41 7.63 3.87 -7.58
N ALA A 42 8.01 4.95 -8.29
CA ALA A 42 8.41 6.20 -7.65
C ALA A 42 7.26 6.78 -6.81
N ASP A 43 6.05 6.89 -7.38
CA ASP A 43 4.89 7.40 -6.64
C ASP A 43 4.48 6.52 -5.44
N LEU A 44 4.70 5.21 -5.50
CA LEU A 44 4.51 4.32 -4.34
C LEU A 44 5.58 4.56 -3.26
N HIS A 45 6.82 4.82 -3.68
CA HIS A 45 7.94 5.13 -2.78
C HIS A 45 7.67 6.39 -1.95
N GLU A 46 7.15 7.45 -2.60
CA GLU A 46 6.75 8.69 -1.92
C GLU A 46 5.69 8.49 -0.84
N ILE A 47 4.86 7.44 -0.92
CA ILE A 47 3.83 7.19 0.09
C ILE A 47 4.45 6.78 1.42
N TRP A 48 5.33 5.77 1.41
CA TRP A 48 5.89 5.21 2.64
C TRP A 48 7.18 5.89 3.10
N MET A 49 7.74 6.77 2.27
CA MET A 49 8.80 7.69 2.67
C MET A 49 8.30 9.04 3.17
N ALA A 50 6.99 9.29 3.17
CA ALA A 50 6.44 10.54 3.68
C ALA A 50 6.81 10.71 5.17
N GLU A 51 7.11 11.95 5.57
CA GLU A 51 7.56 12.25 6.94
C GLU A 51 6.44 12.04 7.97
N THR A 52 5.20 12.31 7.57
CA THR A 52 4.02 12.19 8.44
C THR A 52 2.93 11.30 7.84
N ARG A 53 2.07 10.75 8.73
CA ARG A 53 0.88 9.99 8.34
C ARG A 53 0.00 10.78 7.37
N ASP A 54 -0.25 12.05 7.67
CA ASP A 54 -1.08 12.93 6.83
C ASP A 54 -0.50 13.12 5.43
N GLU A 55 0.83 13.26 5.33
CA GLU A 55 1.50 13.37 4.04
C GLU A 55 1.47 12.06 3.26
N ALA A 56 1.59 10.92 3.95
CA ALA A 56 1.43 9.60 3.35
C ALA A 56 0.01 9.43 2.78
N HIS A 57 -1.03 9.81 3.52
CA HIS A 57 -2.41 9.80 3.01
C HIS A 57 -2.57 10.71 1.78
N LYS A 58 -2.04 11.94 1.82
CA LYS A 58 -2.07 12.85 0.66
C LYS A 58 -1.33 12.26 -0.54
N ALA A 59 -0.16 11.65 -0.33
CA ALA A 59 0.60 10.96 -1.38
C ALA A 59 -0.19 9.80 -1.97
N PHE A 60 -0.84 9.01 -1.12
CA PHE A 60 -1.68 7.89 -1.53
C PHE A 60 -2.81 8.35 -2.44
N ASP A 61 -3.56 9.37 -2.03
CA ASP A 61 -4.69 9.90 -2.81
C ASP A 61 -4.23 10.49 -4.15
N ARG A 62 -3.07 11.19 -4.16
CA ARG A 62 -2.45 11.66 -5.41
C ARG A 62 -2.11 10.49 -6.33
N THR A 63 -1.49 9.43 -5.82
CA THR A 63 -1.08 8.26 -6.61
C THR A 63 -2.30 7.55 -7.20
N VAL A 64 -3.34 7.31 -6.39
CA VAL A 64 -4.59 6.69 -6.87
C VAL A 64 -5.22 7.53 -7.98
N LYS A 65 -5.47 8.82 -7.71
CA LYS A 65 -6.09 9.74 -8.68
C LYS A 65 -5.30 9.84 -9.98
N ARG A 66 -3.98 9.82 -9.91
CA ARG A 66 -3.09 9.94 -11.08
C ARG A 66 -3.22 8.77 -12.05
N PHE A 67 -3.47 7.56 -11.54
CA PHE A 67 -3.39 6.33 -12.33
C PHE A 67 -4.70 5.57 -12.47
N GLU A 68 -5.72 5.83 -11.64
CA GLU A 68 -6.96 5.04 -11.59
C GLU A 68 -7.70 5.01 -12.92
N ALA A 69 -7.74 6.13 -13.65
CA ALA A 69 -8.45 6.22 -14.92
C ALA A 69 -7.90 5.29 -16.00
N LYS A 70 -6.58 5.00 -15.96
CA LYS A 70 -5.92 4.12 -16.94
C LYS A 70 -5.63 2.72 -16.40
N TYR A 71 -5.42 2.60 -15.09
CA TYR A 71 -4.97 1.38 -14.43
C TYR A 71 -5.81 1.08 -13.18
N PRO A 72 -7.14 0.97 -13.29
CA PRO A 72 -8.04 0.84 -12.15
C PRO A 72 -7.70 -0.38 -11.30
N ARG A 73 -7.37 -1.52 -11.93
CA ARG A 73 -6.99 -2.76 -11.22
C ARG A 73 -5.71 -2.62 -10.39
N ALA A 74 -4.76 -1.79 -10.83
CA ALA A 74 -3.54 -1.54 -10.09
C ALA A 74 -3.82 -0.64 -8.87
N MET A 75 -4.66 0.38 -9.05
CA MET A 75 -5.01 1.31 -7.96
C MET A 75 -5.97 0.69 -6.96
N GLU A 76 -6.92 -0.15 -7.38
CA GLU A 76 -7.74 -0.97 -6.49
C GLU A 76 -6.85 -1.93 -5.67
N CYS A 77 -5.87 -2.56 -6.32
CA CYS A 77 -4.90 -3.41 -5.64
C CYS A 77 -4.09 -2.67 -4.58
N LEU A 78 -3.81 -1.37 -4.77
CA LEU A 78 -3.17 -0.51 -3.78
C LEU A 78 -4.17 -0.14 -2.66
N ALA A 79 -5.29 0.51 -3.04
CA ALA A 79 -6.28 1.13 -2.16
C ALA A 79 -6.93 0.17 -1.16
N LYS A 80 -7.17 -1.08 -1.57
CA LYS A 80 -7.85 -2.07 -0.73
C LYS A 80 -7.14 -2.45 0.59
N ASP A 81 -5.84 -2.15 0.70
CA ASP A 81 -5.09 -2.41 1.93
C ASP A 81 -4.43 -1.11 2.46
N ARG A 82 -5.09 0.05 2.30
CA ARG A 82 -4.54 1.37 2.69
C ARG A 82 -4.18 1.42 4.17
N GLU A 83 -5.11 0.99 5.04
CA GLU A 83 -4.92 1.06 6.49
C GLU A 83 -3.74 0.19 6.92
N GLU A 84 -3.68 -1.07 6.49
CA GLU A 84 -2.58 -1.98 6.88
C GLU A 84 -1.24 -1.59 6.25
N LEU A 85 -1.23 -0.78 5.18
CA LEU A 85 0.02 -0.26 4.61
C LEU A 85 0.58 0.92 5.40
N LEU A 86 -0.27 1.70 6.06
CA LEU A 86 0.11 2.93 6.77
C LEU A 86 0.14 2.77 8.29
N ALA A 87 -0.24 1.61 8.83
CA ALA A 87 -0.25 1.33 10.26
C ALA A 87 1.11 1.58 10.96
N PHE A 88 2.24 1.44 10.25
CA PHE A 88 3.55 1.74 10.82
C PHE A 88 3.73 3.21 11.28
N TYR A 89 2.92 4.15 10.78
CA TYR A 89 2.92 5.53 11.25
C TYR A 89 2.32 5.72 12.66
N ASP A 90 1.65 4.70 13.20
CA ASP A 90 1.15 4.73 14.58
C ASP A 90 2.26 4.42 15.60
N TYR A 91 3.48 4.14 15.13
CA TYR A 91 4.67 3.87 15.93
C TYR A 91 5.72 4.98 15.76
N PRO A 92 6.56 5.23 16.79
CA PRO A 92 7.69 6.15 16.66
C PRO A 92 8.67 5.73 15.56
N ALA A 93 9.26 6.73 14.90
CA ALA A 93 10.37 6.54 13.95
C ALA A 93 11.69 6.18 14.63
#